data_AF-A0A967VQ52-F1
#
_entry.id   AF-A0A967VQ52-F1
#
_cell.length_a   1.000
_cell.length_b   1.000
_cell.length_c   1.000
_cell.angle_alpha   90.00
_cell.angle_beta   90.00
_cell.angle_gamma   90.00
#
_symmetry.space_group_name_H-M   'P 1'
#
loop_
_entity.id
_entity.type
_entity.pdbx_description
1 polymer ?
#
loop_
_entity_poly.entity_id
_entity_poly.type
_entity_poly.pdbx_seq_one_letter_code
_entity_poly.pdbx_strand_id
1 'polypeptide(L)' 'GGLSERYDAQLRGVPGQTVVRQRTAPDGEVDETELFTVAPQAGADLRTTLEVPVQQAAEQALHTDERRAALVA' A
#
# COMPACT_ATOMS: atom_id res chain seq x y z
N GLY A 1 8.52 -6.83 6.96
CA GLY A 1 9.84 -6.47 7.48
C GLY A 1 10.07 -4.98 7.35
N GLY A 2 11.00 -4.42 8.14
CA GLY A 2 11.51 -3.06 7.94
C GLY A 2 10.52 -1.95 8.29
N LEU A 3 10.67 -0.79 7.63
CA LEU A 3 9.83 0.38 7.87
C LEU A 3 8.36 0.11 7.51
N SER A 4 8.10 -0.67 6.46
CA SER A 4 6.73 -0.99 6.02
C SER A 4 5.94 -1.76 7.08
N GLU A 5 6.56 -2.73 7.74
CA GLU A 5 5.89 -3.47 8.83
C GLU A 5 5.74 -2.61 10.09
N ARG A 6 6.77 -1.82 10.42
CA ARG A 6 6.74 -0.95 11.60
C ARG A 6 5.67 0.14 11.51
N TYR A 7 5.45 0.69 10.31
CA TYR A 7 4.53 1.80 10.06
C TYR A 7 3.30 1.37 9.26
N ASP A 8 2.99 0.07 9.23
CA ASP A 8 1.88 -0.49 8.47
C ASP A 8 0.56 0.23 8.75
N ALA A 9 0.25 0.51 10.02
CA ALA A 9 -0.97 1.21 10.42
C ALA A 9 -1.10 2.62 9.79
N GLN A 10 0.02 3.31 9.55
CA GLN A 10 0.04 4.62 8.91
C GLN A 10 -0.09 4.46 7.38
N LEU A 11 0.62 3.50 6.80
CA LEU A 11 0.77 3.35 5.35
C LEU A 11 -0.42 2.66 4.67
N ARG A 12 -1.11 1.77 5.38
CA ARG A 12 -2.09 0.84 4.78
C ARG A 12 -3.34 1.52 4.24
N GLY A 13 -3.80 2.59 4.89
CA GLY A 13 -5.11 3.17 4.61
C GLY A 13 -6.29 2.24 4.94
N VAL A 14 -7.48 2.57 4.43
CA VAL A 14 -8.72 1.84 4.65
C VAL A 14 -9.37 1.53 3.29
N PRO A 15 -9.67 0.27 2.97
CA PRO A 15 -10.36 -0.07 1.73
C PRO A 15 -11.81 0.47 1.75
N GLY A 16 -12.27 0.89 0.57
CA GLY A 16 -13.66 1.26 0.36
C GLY A 16 -14.54 0.02 0.28
N GLN A 17 -15.84 0.20 0.47
CA GLN A 17 -16.83 -0.87 0.43
C GLN A 17 -18.11 -0.37 -0.22
N THR A 18 -18.70 -1.18 -1.10
CA THR A 18 -19.98 -0.90 -1.73
C THR A 18 -20.89 -2.11 -1.56
N VAL A 19 -22.13 -1.86 -1.12
CA VAL A 19 -23.16 -2.89 -0.98
C VAL A 19 -24.17 -2.70 -2.11
N VAL A 20 -24.30 -3.72 -2.95
CA VAL A 20 -25.26 -3.75 -4.06
C VAL A 20 -26.34 -4.79 -3.81
N ARG A 21 -27.59 -4.44 -4.12
CA ARG A 21 -28.69 -5.39 -4.23
C ARG A 21 -28.82 -5.82 -5.67
N GLN A 22 -28.59 -7.10 -5.93
CA GLN A 22 -28.78 -7.67 -7.26
C GLN A 22 -30.10 -8.46 -7.32
N ARG A 23 -30.88 -8.26 -8.38
CA ARG A 23 -32.07 -9.08 -8.68
C ARG A 23 -32.00 -9.51 -10.15
N THR A 24 -32.07 -10.81 -10.39
CA THR A 24 -32.20 -11.35 -11.74
C THR A 24 -33.68 -11.51 -12.09
N ALA A 25 -34.10 -10.90 -13.18
CA ALA A 25 -35.43 -11.04 -13.76
C ALA A 25 -35.59 -12.39 -14.48
N PRO A 26 -36.83 -12.85 -14.75
CA PRO A 26 -37.07 -14.16 -15.38
C PRO A 26 -36.51 -14.31 -16.80
N ASP A 27 -36.26 -13.20 -17.50
CA ASP A 27 -35.61 -13.12 -18.81
C ASP A 27 -34.07 -13.15 -18.73
N GLY A 28 -33.51 -13.22 -17.52
CA GLY A 28 -32.08 -13.24 -17.27
C GLY A 28 -31.46 -11.85 -17.12
N GLU A 29 -32.22 -10.76 -17.25
CA GLU A 29 -31.69 -9.42 -16.97
C GLU A 29 -31.34 -9.28 -15.49
N VAL A 30 -30.22 -8.62 -15.21
CA VAL A 30 -29.74 -8.37 -13.85
C VAL A 30 -29.92 -6.90 -13.54
N ASP A 31 -30.79 -6.62 -12.56
CA ASP A 31 -30.99 -5.28 -12.00
C ASP A 31 -30.13 -5.13 -10.74
N GLU A 32 -29.21 -4.17 -10.77
CA GLU A 32 -28.32 -3.84 -9.67
C GLU A 32 -28.69 -2.48 -9.09
N THR A 33 -28.91 -2.45 -7.77
CA THR A 33 -29.16 -1.22 -7.03
C THR A 33 -28.09 -1.04 -5.96
N GLU A 34 -27.29 0.01 -6.05
CA GLU A 34 -26.38 0.38 -4.97
C GLU A 34 -27.17 0.83 -3.74
N LEU A 35 -26.88 0.21 -2.59
CA LEU A 35 -27.56 0.50 -1.32
C LEU A 35 -26.70 1.36 -0.40
N PHE A 36 -25.39 1.20 -0.45
CA PHE A 36 -24.47 1.85 0.46
C PHE A 36 -23.06 1.87 -0.12
N THR A 37 -22.34 2.97 0.11
CA THR A 37 -20.96 3.16 -0.33
C THR A 37 -20.14 3.82 0.76
N VAL A 38 -18.93 3.33 0.94
CA VAL A 38 -17.86 3.94 1.75
C VAL A 38 -16.66 4.08 0.84
N ALA A 39 -16.21 5.32 0.64
CA ALA A 39 -15.03 5.58 -0.17
C ALA A 39 -13.76 5.02 0.51
N PRO A 40 -12.80 4.50 -0.26
CA PRO A 40 -11.49 4.15 0.28
C PRO A 40 -10.78 5.39 0.83
N GLN A 41 -9.96 5.18 1.86
CA GLN A 41 -9.07 6.19 2.41
C GLN A 41 -7.62 5.76 2.18
N ALA A 42 -6.84 6.62 1.54
CA ALA A 42 -5.41 6.39 1.39
C ALA A 42 -4.71 6.40 2.76
N GLY A 43 -3.62 5.63 2.88
CA GLY A 43 -2.69 5.75 4.00
C GLY A 43 -1.99 7.11 4.01
N ALA A 44 -1.30 7.41 5.11
CA ALA A 44 -0.54 8.63 5.28
C ALA A 44 0.95 8.43 4.95
N ASP A 45 1.53 9.40 4.24
CA ASP A 45 2.95 9.38 3.86
C ASP A 45 3.88 9.29 5.07
N LEU A 46 4.92 8.47 4.96
CA LEU A 46 6.00 8.39 5.94
C LEU A 46 7.20 9.21 5.46
N ARG A 47 7.51 10.28 6.18
CA ARG A 47 8.75 11.05 5.96
C ARG A 47 9.90 10.46 6.76
N THR A 48 11.02 10.23 6.09
CA THR A 48 12.25 9.76 6.72
C THR A 48 13.29 10.87 6.76
N THR A 49 14.30 10.71 7.59
CA THR A 49 15.50 11.57 7.60
C THR A 49 16.58 11.06 6.66
N LEU A 50 16.26 10.10 5.77
CA LEU A 50 17.22 9.51 4.85
C LEU A 50 17.49 10.47 3.71
N GLU A 51 18.78 10.73 3.46
CA GLU A 51 19.21 11.41 2.25
C GLU A 51 19.49 10.39 1.16
N VAL A 52 18.61 10.34 0.15
CA VAL A 52 18.66 9.37 -0.95
C VAL A 52 20.04 9.35 -1.65
N PRO A 53 20.67 10.49 -2.00
CA PRO A 53 21.97 10.46 -2.66
C PRO A 53 23.07 9.83 -1.81
N VAL A 54 23.05 10.09 -0.49
CA VAL A 54 24.03 9.53 0.46
C VAL A 54 23.83 8.02 0.59
N GLN A 55 22.59 7.58 0.70
CA GLN A 55 22.23 6.17 0.79
C GLN A 55 22.69 5.40 -0.47
N GLN A 56 22.41 5.94 -1.65
CA GLN A 56 22.84 5.33 -2.92
C GLN A 56 24.36 5.28 -3.06
N ALA A 57 25.08 6.32 -2.61
CA ALA A 57 26.54 6.33 -2.63
C ALA A 57 27.12 5.24 -1.70
N ALA A 58 26.53 5.08 -0.51
CA ALA A 58 26.92 4.01 0.42
C ALA A 58 26.65 2.61 -0.15
N GLU A 59 25.48 2.41 -0.78
CA GLU A 59 25.11 1.16 -1.46
C GLU A 59 26.09 0.81 -2.59
N GLN A 60 26.44 1.78 -3.43
CA GLN A 60 27.40 1.58 -4.52
C GLN A 60 28.81 1.26 -3.99
N ALA A 61 29.26 1.96 -2.94
CA ALA A 61 30.56 1.70 -2.33
C ALA A 61 30.66 0.29 -1.73
N LEU A 62 29.55 -0.25 -1.25
CA LEU A 62 29.47 -1.56 -0.63
C LEU A 62 29.07 -2.69 -1.60
N HIS A 63 28.71 -2.37 -2.85
CA HIS A 63 28.20 -3.33 -3.82
C HIS A 63 29.12 -4.54 -4.05
N THR A 64 30.44 -4.34 -4.00
CA THR A 64 31.44 -5.42 -4.21
C THR A 64 31.96 -6.02 -2.90
N ASP A 65 31.48 -5.56 -1.74
CA ASP A 65 31.89 -6.10 -0.44
C ASP A 65 31.03 -7.31 -0.08
N GLU A 66 31.64 -8.48 0.07
CA GLU A 66 30.95 -9.73 0.42
C GLU A 66 30.51 -9.78 1.89
N ARG A 67 30.95 -8.82 2.72
CA ARG A 67 30.50 -8.69 4.11
C ARG A 67 29.11 -8.07 4.12
N ARG A 68 28.19 -8.71 4.84
CA ARG A 68 26.81 -8.21 5.01
C ARG A 68 26.83 -6.85 5.72
N ALA A 69 26.76 -5.78 4.94
CA ALA A 69 26.39 -4.47 5.45
C ALA A 69 24.85 -4.42 5.53
N ALA A 70 24.31 -3.93 6.66
CA ALA A 70 22.88 -3.70 6.79
C ALA A 70 22.50 -2.49 5.92
N LEU A 71 22.17 -2.76 4.65
CA LEU A 71 21.51 -1.79 3.78
C LEU A 71 20.03 -1.77 4.15
N VAL A 72 19.52 -0.58 4.47
CA VAL A 72 18.14 -0.38 4.91
C VAL A 72 17.26 -0.24 3.67
N ALA A 73 16.46 -1.26 3.38
CA ALA A 73 15.36 -1.22 2.41
C ALA A 73 14.00 -1.01 3.12
#